data_AF-A0A6D2K2V2-F1
#
_entry.id   AF-A0A6D2K2V2-F1
#
_cell.length_a   1.000
_cell.length_b   1.000
_cell.length_c   1.000
_cell.angle_alpha   90.00
_cell.angle_beta   90.00
_cell.angle_gamma   90.00
#
_symmetry.space_group_name_H-M   'P 1'
#
loop_
_entity.id
_entity.type
_entity.pdbx_description
1 polymer ?
#
loop_
_entity_poly.entity_id
_entity_poly.type
_entity_poly.pdbx_seq_one_letter_code
_entity_poly.pdbx_strand_id
1 'polypeptide(L)'
;MLVHDITLVDAENVSAKFKPQSGDLIALTKELPRSFHDLKPLLLAYVPVDDHPKIPVILSKMISDEEKKSLGFGVFLMNATTNVRIWNALHREASKYDLIQSVLQPSTTGIEQTVSSDNSWGQDVLDIIQSTNLNPSQEGAILSCLETCNHRHSVKLIWGPPGTGKTKTVATLLFALLNLKRKTVVCAPTNTAIVEVTSRLLELSKKSSEHATYGFGNIVLAGNRKRMGIENNAYLRDVFLDHRISKLGKLSSKYSGWKRSLESFIDFLEKTDARYKQYVEAIKEAEKNKEEAESKKEQEEVVEIPTFEEYVKMKFNGLGKQLEIYMVDLYTHLPKFFISYEDVEKLIAARQAVERVRDFLQENVFKKRSYK
;
A
#
# COMPACT_ATOMS: atom_id res chain seq x y z
N MET A 1 -27.34 -0.31 -23.61
CA MET A 1 -27.09 -0.48 -22.16
C MET A 1 -27.89 0.61 -21.43
N LEU A 2 -28.69 0.26 -20.42
CA LEU A 2 -29.58 1.19 -19.69
C LEU A 2 -28.83 2.01 -18.65
N VAL A 3 -27.83 2.76 -19.10
CA VAL A 3 -27.01 3.59 -18.21
C VAL A 3 -27.69 4.94 -18.01
N HIS A 4 -27.85 5.32 -16.75
CA HIS A 4 -28.42 6.59 -16.33
C HIS A 4 -27.59 7.17 -15.19
N ASP A 5 -27.44 8.49 -15.14
CA ASP A 5 -26.77 9.13 -14.01
C ASP A 5 -27.79 9.46 -12.92
N ILE A 6 -27.49 9.09 -11.68
CA ILE A 6 -28.23 9.54 -10.50
C ILE A 6 -27.34 10.52 -9.74
N THR A 7 -27.89 11.69 -9.43
CA THR A 7 -27.24 12.64 -8.54
C THR A 7 -27.82 12.47 -7.15
N LEU A 8 -26.96 12.17 -6.18
CA LEU A 8 -27.39 12.17 -4.78
C LEU A 8 -27.45 13.62 -4.31
N VAL A 9 -28.64 14.05 -3.90
CA VAL A 9 -28.79 15.30 -3.13
C VAL A 9 -28.72 14.88 -1.66
N ASP A 10 -27.69 15.36 -0.96
CA ASP A 10 -27.50 15.04 0.45
C ASP A 10 -28.73 15.46 1.26
N ALA A 11 -29.36 14.52 1.96
CA ALA A 11 -30.37 14.84 2.95
C ALA A 11 -29.70 15.56 4.12
N GLU A 12 -30.23 16.73 4.48
CA GLU A 12 -29.62 17.62 5.48
C GLU A 12 -29.56 17.04 6.91
N ASN A 13 -30.20 15.90 7.20
CA ASN A 13 -30.54 15.53 8.60
C ASN A 13 -30.46 14.05 9.01
N VAL A 14 -29.58 13.21 8.44
CA VAL A 14 -29.41 11.84 8.98
C VAL A 14 -27.95 11.50 9.24
N SER A 15 -27.65 11.20 10.51
CA SER A 15 -26.36 10.69 10.98
C SER A 15 -25.99 9.40 10.23
N ALA A 16 -24.84 9.43 9.56
CA ALA A 16 -24.31 8.46 8.59
C ALA A 16 -24.97 8.51 7.19
N LYS A 17 -24.51 9.44 6.35
CA LYS A 17 -24.81 9.47 4.91
C LYS A 17 -24.29 8.18 4.25
N PHE A 18 -25.21 7.33 3.77
CA PHE A 18 -24.85 6.19 2.92
C PHE A 18 -24.23 6.71 1.62
N LYS A 19 -23.05 6.19 1.28
CA LYS A 19 -22.34 6.51 0.04
C LYS A 19 -22.31 5.26 -0.83
N PRO A 20 -23.05 5.21 -1.95
CA PRO A 20 -23.03 4.07 -2.84
C PRO A 20 -21.61 3.72 -3.28
N GLN A 21 -21.38 2.42 -3.44
CA GLN A 21 -20.13 1.81 -3.82
C GLN A 21 -20.30 0.92 -5.06
N SER A 22 -19.19 0.62 -5.74
CA SER A 22 -19.20 -0.11 -6.98
C SER A 22 -19.63 -1.54 -6.66
N GLY A 23 -20.58 -2.03 -7.45
CA GLY A 23 -21.26 -3.28 -7.19
C GLY A 23 -22.54 -3.15 -6.36
N ASP A 24 -22.87 -1.98 -5.81
CA ASP A 24 -24.10 -1.82 -5.04
C ASP A 24 -25.34 -2.00 -5.91
N LEU A 25 -26.32 -2.69 -5.34
CA LEU A 25 -27.65 -2.86 -5.89
C LEU A 25 -28.63 -2.07 -5.01
N ILE A 26 -29.32 -1.13 -5.63
CA ILE A 26 -30.21 -0.18 -4.96
C ILE A 26 -31.61 -0.36 -5.54
N ALA A 27 -32.63 -0.41 -4.68
CA ALA A 27 -34.02 -0.28 -5.09
C ALA A 27 -34.40 1.19 -5.18
N LEU A 28 -34.90 1.64 -6.33
CA LEU A 28 -35.36 3.02 -6.53
C LEU A 28 -36.87 3.10 -6.35
N THR A 29 -37.30 4.15 -5.64
CA THR A 29 -38.71 4.38 -5.26
C THR A 29 -39.08 5.85 -5.41
N LYS A 30 -40.37 6.12 -5.65
CA LYS A 30 -40.90 7.48 -5.79
C LYS A 30 -41.13 8.15 -4.45
N GLU A 31 -41.61 7.37 -3.48
CA GLU A 31 -41.90 7.81 -2.11
C GLU A 31 -40.94 7.13 -1.13
N LEU A 32 -40.78 7.71 0.06
CA LEU A 32 -39.94 7.13 1.12
C LEU A 32 -40.54 5.79 1.57
N PRO A 33 -39.86 4.66 1.33
CA PRO A 33 -40.40 3.35 1.69
C PRO A 33 -40.39 3.18 3.21
N ARG A 34 -41.52 2.72 3.76
CA ARG A 34 -41.71 2.41 5.19
C ARG A 34 -41.71 0.90 5.44
N SER A 35 -41.96 0.10 4.41
CA SER A 35 -42.00 -1.35 4.44
C SER A 35 -41.39 -1.96 3.17
N PHE A 36 -41.09 -3.26 3.20
CA PHE A 36 -40.60 -3.96 2.00
C PHE A 36 -41.65 -4.02 0.87
N HIS A 37 -42.95 -3.87 1.19
CA HIS A 37 -44.02 -3.84 0.19
C HIS A 37 -43.96 -2.58 -0.66
N ASP A 38 -43.46 -1.48 -0.10
CA ASP A 38 -43.35 -0.18 -0.75
C ASP A 38 -42.25 -0.17 -1.83
N LEU A 39 -41.41 -1.21 -1.87
CA LEU A 39 -40.43 -1.44 -2.94
C LEU A 39 -41.06 -1.98 -4.22
N LYS A 40 -42.37 -2.28 -4.23
CA LYS A 40 -43.07 -2.79 -5.42
C LYS A 40 -43.78 -1.63 -6.17
N PRO A 41 -43.70 -1.59 -7.52
CA PRO A 41 -42.95 -2.49 -8.39
C PRO A 41 -41.43 -2.23 -8.30
N LEU A 42 -40.65 -3.31 -8.26
CA LEU A 42 -39.20 -3.24 -8.03
C LEU A 42 -38.48 -2.65 -9.25
N LEU A 43 -37.81 -1.53 -9.04
CA LEU A 43 -36.85 -0.95 -9.98
C LEU A 43 -35.46 -1.03 -9.36
N LEU A 44 -34.59 -1.87 -9.92
CA LEU A 44 -33.23 -2.04 -9.43
C LEU A 44 -32.26 -1.15 -10.21
N ALA A 45 -31.31 -0.58 -9.50
CA ALA A 45 -30.19 0.19 -10.01
C ALA A 45 -28.89 -0.45 -9.54
N TYR A 46 -28.05 -0.86 -10.49
CA TYR A 46 -26.71 -1.37 -10.21
C TYR A 46 -25.67 -0.26 -10.41
N VAL A 47 -24.76 -0.07 -9.46
CA VAL A 47 -23.68 0.92 -9.52
C VAL A 47 -22.42 0.29 -10.14
N PRO A 48 -22.09 0.53 -11.42
CA PRO A 48 -20.89 -0.04 -12.03
C PRO A 48 -19.59 0.60 -11.50
N VAL A 49 -19.58 1.90 -11.24
CA VAL A 49 -18.39 2.68 -10.88
C VAL A 49 -18.75 3.72 -9.82
N ASP A 50 -17.83 3.93 -8.89
CA ASP A 50 -17.94 4.98 -7.87
C ASP A 50 -17.40 6.29 -8.40
N ASP A 51 -18.26 7.05 -9.06
CA ASP A 51 -17.97 8.41 -9.49
C ASP A 51 -18.88 9.39 -8.75
N HIS A 52 -18.29 10.34 -8.02
CA HIS A 52 -19.04 11.28 -7.18
C HIS A 52 -18.84 12.71 -7.69
N PRO A 53 -19.91 13.54 -7.69
CA PRO A 53 -21.23 13.32 -7.09
C PRO A 53 -22.28 12.67 -8.00
N LYS A 54 -22.00 12.53 -9.30
CA LYS A 54 -22.90 11.89 -10.28
C LYS A 54 -22.56 10.42 -10.42
N ILE A 55 -23.42 9.57 -9.88
CA ILE A 55 -23.21 8.13 -9.84
C ILE A 55 -23.92 7.51 -11.05
N PRO A 56 -23.19 6.96 -12.03
CA PRO A 56 -23.82 6.21 -13.09
C PRO A 56 -24.45 4.95 -12.49
N VAL A 57 -25.65 4.59 -12.94
CA VAL A 57 -26.34 3.36 -12.60
C VAL A 57 -26.88 2.65 -13.84
N ILE A 58 -27.01 1.34 -13.74
CA ILE A 58 -27.66 0.50 -14.75
C ILE A 58 -29.01 0.06 -14.19
N LEU A 59 -30.10 0.43 -14.87
CA LEU A 59 -31.45 0.07 -14.44
C LEU A 59 -31.85 -1.33 -14.93
N SER A 60 -32.64 -2.04 -14.13
CA SER A 60 -33.17 -3.36 -14.48
C SER A 60 -34.22 -3.34 -15.60
N LYS A 61 -34.84 -2.18 -15.87
CA LYS A 61 -35.82 -1.99 -16.95
C LYS A 61 -35.74 -0.58 -17.52
N MET A 62 -36.21 -0.42 -18.77
CA MET A 62 -36.44 0.90 -19.37
C MET A 62 -37.55 1.63 -18.59
N ILE A 63 -37.35 2.93 -18.36
CA ILE A 63 -38.34 3.82 -17.74
C ILE A 63 -38.39 5.15 -18.50
N SER A 64 -39.56 5.81 -18.50
CA SER A 64 -39.74 7.11 -19.15
C SER A 64 -39.01 8.23 -18.40
N ASP A 65 -38.75 9.36 -19.06
CA ASP A 65 -38.09 10.50 -18.42
C ASP A 65 -38.95 11.15 -17.32
N GLU A 66 -40.28 11.07 -17.43
CA GLU A 66 -41.20 11.49 -16.38
C GLU A 66 -41.09 10.58 -15.15
N GLU A 67 -41.00 9.26 -15.36
CA GLU A 67 -40.83 8.30 -14.28
C GLU A 67 -39.49 8.50 -13.57
N LYS A 68 -38.40 8.77 -14.32
CA LYS A 68 -37.08 9.13 -13.75
C LYS A 68 -37.16 10.35 -12.83
N LYS A 69 -37.83 11.42 -13.27
CA LYS A 69 -38.01 12.65 -12.47
C LYS A 69 -38.84 12.41 -11.20
N SER A 70 -39.70 11.40 -11.20
CA SER A 70 -40.51 11.03 -10.04
C SER A 70 -39.78 10.17 -9.01
N LEU A 71 -38.58 9.65 -9.31
CA LEU A 71 -37.79 8.86 -8.35
C LEU A 71 -37.13 9.80 -7.34
N GLY A 72 -37.53 9.67 -6.07
CA GLY A 72 -37.03 10.51 -4.98
C GLY A 72 -36.14 9.78 -3.97
N PHE A 73 -36.20 8.44 -3.92
CA PHE A 73 -35.59 7.67 -2.83
C PHE A 73 -34.91 6.40 -3.34
N GLY A 74 -33.83 6.00 -2.67
CA GLY A 74 -33.08 4.78 -2.95
C GLY A 74 -32.82 3.98 -1.66
N VAL A 75 -33.05 2.68 -1.72
CA VAL A 75 -32.77 1.74 -0.62
C VAL A 75 -31.64 0.81 -1.02
N PHE A 76 -30.54 0.84 -0.27
CA PHE A 76 -29.44 -0.12 -0.45
C PHE A 76 -29.92 -1.53 -0.12
N LEU A 77 -29.71 -2.47 -1.04
CA LEU A 77 -30.07 -3.88 -0.85
C LEU A 77 -28.85 -4.73 -0.50
N MET A 78 -27.85 -4.73 -1.38
CA MET A 78 -26.63 -5.51 -1.22
C MET A 78 -25.53 -4.99 -2.14
N ASN A 79 -24.29 -5.38 -1.86
CA ASN A 79 -23.18 -5.24 -2.81
C ASN A 79 -22.98 -6.56 -3.56
N ALA A 80 -23.17 -6.54 -4.88
CA ALA A 80 -23.13 -7.70 -5.75
C ALA A 80 -21.72 -8.04 -6.27
N THR A 81 -20.66 -7.32 -5.86
CA THR A 81 -19.30 -7.52 -6.39
C THR A 81 -18.82 -8.97 -6.27
N THR A 82 -19.07 -9.65 -5.14
CA THR A 82 -18.70 -11.06 -4.96
C THR A 82 -19.45 -11.97 -5.94
N ASN A 83 -20.76 -11.78 -6.08
CA ASN A 83 -21.60 -12.57 -6.98
C ASN A 83 -21.18 -12.39 -8.44
N VAL A 84 -20.92 -11.15 -8.86
CA VAL A 84 -20.43 -10.82 -10.21
C VAL A 84 -19.07 -11.47 -10.46
N ARG A 85 -18.16 -11.47 -9.48
CA ARG A 85 -16.84 -12.13 -9.62
C ARG A 85 -16.97 -13.65 -9.78
N ILE A 86 -17.83 -14.30 -8.98
CA ILE A 86 -18.08 -15.74 -9.08
C ILE A 86 -18.70 -16.08 -10.43
N TRP A 87 -19.75 -15.34 -10.83
CA TRP A 87 -20.41 -15.50 -12.12
C TRP A 87 -19.41 -15.40 -13.27
N ASN A 88 -18.59 -14.35 -13.27
CA ASN A 88 -17.56 -14.14 -14.28
C ASN A 88 -16.49 -15.23 -14.27
N ALA A 89 -16.11 -15.77 -13.11
CA ALA A 89 -15.15 -16.86 -13.02
C ALA A 89 -15.70 -18.17 -13.59
N LEU A 90 -16.99 -18.46 -13.39
CA LEU A 90 -17.67 -19.65 -13.91
C LEU A 90 -17.93 -19.58 -15.42
N HIS A 91 -18.19 -18.39 -15.95
CA HIS A 91 -18.58 -18.18 -17.35
C HIS A 91 -17.45 -17.66 -18.25
N ARG A 92 -16.26 -17.41 -17.71
CA ARG A 92 -15.10 -17.13 -18.55
C ARG A 92 -14.65 -18.41 -19.23
N GLU A 93 -14.65 -18.43 -20.55
CA GLU A 93 -13.89 -19.40 -21.35
C GLU A 93 -12.38 -19.18 -21.11
N ALA A 94 -11.86 -19.79 -20.04
CA ALA A 94 -10.43 -19.75 -19.80
C ALA A 94 -9.73 -20.75 -20.73
N SER A 95 -8.84 -20.24 -21.58
CA SER A 95 -8.04 -20.98 -22.57
C SER A 95 -7.02 -21.98 -21.99
N LYS A 96 -7.18 -22.41 -20.73
CA LYS A 96 -6.29 -23.37 -20.04
C LYS A 96 -7.10 -24.34 -19.18
N TYR A 97 -7.70 -25.32 -19.83
CA TYR A 97 -8.44 -26.40 -19.18
C TYR A 97 -7.54 -27.37 -18.39
N ASP A 98 -6.23 -27.39 -18.64
CA ASP A 98 -5.32 -28.42 -18.08
C ASP A 98 -5.28 -28.44 -16.54
N LEU A 99 -5.34 -27.27 -15.87
CA LEU A 99 -5.36 -27.20 -14.40
C LEU A 99 -6.74 -27.58 -13.82
N ILE A 100 -7.82 -27.15 -14.48
CA ILE A 100 -9.17 -27.49 -14.03
C ILE A 100 -9.42 -28.98 -14.22
N GLN A 101 -8.97 -29.53 -15.35
CA GLN A 101 -9.01 -30.96 -15.63
C GLN A 101 -8.18 -31.74 -14.63
N SER A 102 -6.96 -31.32 -14.26
CA SER A 102 -6.18 -32.05 -13.24
C SER A 102 -6.82 -32.06 -11.85
N VAL A 103 -7.66 -31.05 -11.53
CA VAL A 103 -8.45 -31.02 -10.29
C VAL A 103 -9.74 -31.87 -10.41
N LEU A 104 -10.44 -31.81 -11.55
CA LEU A 104 -11.70 -32.54 -11.76
C LEU A 104 -11.50 -34.03 -12.07
N GLN A 105 -10.38 -34.37 -12.70
CA GLN A 105 -9.94 -35.71 -13.05
C GLN A 105 -8.58 -35.96 -12.38
N PRO A 106 -8.54 -36.14 -11.06
CA PRO A 106 -7.31 -36.49 -10.38
C PRO A 106 -6.79 -37.79 -10.98
N SER A 107 -5.70 -37.71 -11.73
CA SER A 107 -5.09 -38.88 -12.34
C SER A 107 -4.58 -39.79 -11.22
N THR A 108 -5.06 -41.02 -11.19
CA THR A 108 -4.62 -42.06 -10.24
C THR A 108 -3.13 -42.40 -10.40
N THR A 109 -2.50 -41.93 -11.48
CA THR A 109 -1.09 -42.12 -11.82
C THR A 109 -0.11 -41.14 -11.14
N GLY A 110 -0.58 -40.23 -10.29
CA GLY A 110 0.27 -39.22 -9.63
C GLY A 110 0.95 -39.63 -8.32
N ILE A 111 0.89 -40.89 -7.90
CA ILE A 111 1.46 -41.33 -6.60
C ILE A 111 2.98 -41.54 -6.66
N GLU A 112 3.57 -41.83 -7.82
CA GLU A 112 5.02 -42.04 -7.90
C GLU A 112 5.60 -41.44 -9.18
N GLN A 113 6.10 -40.22 -9.08
CA GLN A 113 7.30 -39.86 -9.83
C GLN A 113 8.30 -39.38 -8.81
N THR A 114 9.19 -40.30 -8.41
CA THR A 114 10.51 -39.97 -7.88
C THR A 114 11.22 -39.16 -8.96
N VAL A 115 11.06 -37.84 -8.91
CA VAL A 115 11.85 -36.94 -9.73
C VAL A 115 13.24 -36.90 -9.11
N SER A 116 14.22 -37.24 -9.92
CA SER A 116 15.64 -37.19 -9.59
C SER A 116 15.97 -35.88 -8.88
N SER A 117 16.66 -36.02 -7.75
CA SER A 117 17.17 -34.95 -6.89
C SER A 117 18.25 -34.13 -7.61
N ASP A 118 17.84 -33.34 -8.59
CA ASP A 118 18.58 -32.14 -8.94
C ASP A 118 18.12 -31.08 -7.94
N ASN A 119 18.77 -31.06 -6.78
CA ASN A 119 18.60 -30.06 -5.72
C ASN A 119 19.08 -28.69 -6.23
N SER A 120 18.47 -28.17 -7.28
CA SER A 120 18.80 -26.87 -7.89
C SER A 120 18.29 -25.70 -7.04
N TRP A 121 17.89 -25.95 -5.79
CA TRP A 121 17.53 -24.90 -4.86
C TRP A 121 18.83 -24.46 -4.21
N GLY A 122 19.23 -23.21 -4.46
CA GLY A 122 20.45 -22.67 -3.87
C GLY A 122 20.46 -22.84 -2.36
N GLN A 123 21.67 -22.95 -1.78
CA GLN A 123 21.90 -23.17 -0.35
C GLN A 123 21.06 -22.23 0.54
N ASP A 124 20.89 -20.98 0.11
CA ASP A 124 20.04 -19.97 0.75
C ASP A 124 18.62 -20.46 1.08
N VAL A 125 17.99 -21.26 0.21
CA VAL A 125 16.62 -21.77 0.42
C VAL A 125 16.59 -22.88 1.47
N LEU A 126 17.61 -23.73 1.51
CA LEU A 126 17.73 -24.76 2.52
C LEU A 126 17.98 -24.13 3.90
N ASP A 127 18.85 -23.12 3.97
CA ASP A 127 19.13 -22.39 5.20
C ASP A 127 17.88 -21.69 5.74
N ILE A 128 17.04 -21.14 4.85
CA ILE A 128 15.73 -20.59 5.20
C ILE A 128 14.85 -21.67 5.86
N ILE A 129 14.70 -22.83 5.23
CA ILE A 129 13.83 -23.89 5.74
C ILE A 129 14.33 -24.37 7.11
N GLN A 130 15.63 -24.59 7.26
CA GLN A 130 16.27 -25.04 8.49
C GLN A 130 16.14 -24.01 9.62
N SER A 131 16.30 -22.71 9.33
CA SER A 131 16.20 -21.64 10.33
C SER A 131 14.79 -21.45 10.92
N THR A 132 13.76 -22.02 10.29
CA THR A 132 12.36 -21.81 10.71
C THR A 132 11.83 -22.81 11.74
N ASN A 133 12.64 -23.76 12.21
CA ASN A 133 12.28 -24.77 13.22
C ASN A 133 10.94 -25.46 12.87
N LEU A 134 10.91 -26.09 11.70
CA LEU A 134 9.78 -26.87 11.20
C LEU A 134 9.92 -28.33 11.62
N ASN A 135 8.78 -29.02 11.73
CA ASN A 135 8.83 -30.47 11.89
C ASN A 135 9.04 -31.16 10.51
N PRO A 136 9.46 -32.44 10.49
CA PRO A 136 9.74 -33.14 9.23
C PRO A 136 8.58 -33.17 8.23
N SER A 137 7.33 -33.24 8.71
CA SER A 137 6.15 -33.24 7.82
C SER A 137 5.93 -31.89 7.13
N GLN A 138 6.20 -30.78 7.83
CA GLN A 138 6.11 -29.43 7.28
C GLN A 138 7.24 -29.17 6.29
N GLU A 139 8.45 -29.58 6.64
CA GLU A 139 9.62 -29.49 5.76
C GLU A 139 9.41 -30.29 4.48
N GLY A 140 9.05 -31.58 4.58
CA GLY A 140 8.76 -32.41 3.41
C GLY A 140 7.66 -31.85 2.51
N ALA A 141 6.62 -31.25 3.08
CA ALA A 141 5.57 -30.58 2.31
C ALA A 141 6.09 -29.36 1.52
N ILE A 142 7.00 -28.57 2.11
CA ILE A 142 7.63 -27.43 1.44
C ILE A 142 8.53 -27.91 0.30
N LEU A 143 9.44 -28.85 0.59
CA LEU A 143 10.37 -29.39 -0.40
C LEU A 143 9.60 -29.97 -1.60
N SER A 144 8.57 -30.79 -1.36
CA SER A 144 7.75 -31.34 -2.44
C SER A 144 7.03 -30.27 -3.29
N CYS A 145 6.65 -29.13 -2.69
CA CYS A 145 6.10 -28.02 -3.47
C CYS A 145 7.17 -27.32 -4.32
N LEU A 146 8.38 -27.17 -3.80
CA LEU A 146 9.50 -26.54 -4.52
C LEU A 146 9.93 -27.37 -5.74
N GLU A 147 9.91 -28.70 -5.66
CA GLU A 147 10.20 -29.61 -6.79
C GLU A 147 9.23 -29.35 -7.94
N THR A 148 7.96 -29.14 -7.60
CA THR A 148 6.92 -28.95 -8.62
C THR A 148 7.00 -27.65 -9.39
N CYS A 149 7.85 -26.69 -8.98
CA CYS A 149 8.00 -25.39 -9.65
C CYS A 149 8.55 -25.49 -11.09
N ASN A 150 9.18 -26.62 -11.44
CA ASN A 150 9.70 -26.88 -12.78
C ASN A 150 8.71 -27.65 -13.67
N HIS A 151 7.61 -28.15 -13.11
CA HIS A 151 6.61 -28.92 -13.85
C HIS A 151 5.49 -28.00 -14.37
N ARG A 152 5.06 -28.26 -15.60
CA ARG A 152 3.90 -27.58 -16.20
C ARG A 152 2.63 -28.20 -15.60
N HIS A 153 1.85 -27.42 -14.85
CA HIS A 153 0.50 -27.78 -14.37
C HIS A 153 0.38 -28.84 -13.26
N SER A 154 1.05 -28.63 -12.13
CA SER A 154 0.95 -29.48 -10.92
C SER A 154 -0.02 -28.91 -9.87
N VAL A 155 -0.67 -29.80 -9.11
CA VAL A 155 -1.50 -29.45 -7.95
C VAL A 155 -1.00 -30.23 -6.74
N LYS A 156 -0.78 -29.54 -5.62
CA LYS A 156 -0.36 -30.14 -4.34
C LYS A 156 -1.36 -29.74 -3.25
N LEU A 157 -1.80 -30.72 -2.48
CA LEU A 157 -2.66 -30.52 -1.32
C LEU A 157 -1.83 -30.67 -0.04
N ILE A 158 -1.69 -29.57 0.71
CA ILE A 158 -1.16 -29.61 2.06
C ILE A 158 -2.36 -29.64 3.02
N TRP A 159 -2.47 -30.73 3.78
CA TRP A 159 -3.54 -30.91 4.76
C TRP A 159 -2.97 -31.04 6.16
N GLY A 160 -3.71 -30.54 7.15
CA GLY A 160 -3.30 -30.64 8.55
C GLY A 160 -4.42 -30.26 9.53
N PRO A 161 -4.57 -30.99 10.65
CA PRO A 161 -5.51 -30.66 11.74
C PRO A 161 -5.35 -29.23 12.30
N PRO A 162 -6.31 -28.75 13.12
CA PRO A 162 -6.14 -27.50 13.86
C PRO A 162 -4.84 -27.51 14.69
N GLY A 163 -4.14 -26.37 14.75
CA GLY A 163 -2.90 -26.25 15.53
C GLY A 163 -1.62 -26.79 14.89
N THR A 164 -1.66 -27.47 13.73
CA THR A 164 -0.47 -28.09 13.11
C THR A 164 0.45 -27.12 12.34
N GLY A 165 0.29 -25.81 12.55
CA GLY A 165 1.21 -24.82 11.96
C GLY A 165 1.04 -24.56 10.46
N LYS A 166 -0.08 -24.92 9.83
CA LYS A 166 -0.36 -24.68 8.39
C LYS A 166 0.08 -23.30 7.89
N THR A 167 -0.29 -22.23 8.59
CA THR A 167 0.06 -20.86 8.21
C THR A 167 1.55 -20.58 8.33
N LYS A 168 2.25 -21.22 9.28
CA LYS A 168 3.72 -21.16 9.40
C LYS A 168 4.36 -21.85 8.19
N THR A 169 3.90 -23.05 7.83
CA THR A 169 4.37 -23.80 6.66
C THR A 169 4.17 -23.00 5.36
N VAL A 170 2.99 -22.41 5.16
CA VAL A 170 2.70 -21.57 3.99
C VAL A 170 3.60 -20.33 3.98
N ALA A 171 3.78 -19.64 5.11
CA ALA A 171 4.67 -18.47 5.16
C ALA A 171 6.12 -18.81 4.82
N THR A 172 6.65 -19.94 5.32
CA THR A 172 8.00 -20.41 4.97
C THR A 172 8.10 -20.78 3.49
N LEU A 173 7.11 -21.49 2.94
CA LEU A 173 7.07 -21.80 1.50
C LEU A 173 7.09 -20.52 0.65
N LEU A 174 6.27 -19.52 0.99
CA LEU A 174 6.23 -18.25 0.29
C LEU A 174 7.56 -17.51 0.38
N PHE A 175 8.22 -17.57 1.53
CA PHE A 175 9.53 -16.97 1.70
C PHE A 175 10.61 -17.67 0.86
N ALA A 176 10.60 -19.00 0.78
CA ALA A 176 11.45 -19.76 -0.13
C ALA A 176 11.20 -19.39 -1.60
N LEU A 177 9.94 -19.35 -2.03
CA LEU A 177 9.54 -18.98 -3.40
C LEU A 177 9.96 -17.54 -3.75
N LEU A 178 9.88 -16.62 -2.79
CA LEU A 178 10.33 -15.23 -2.95
C LEU A 178 11.83 -15.14 -3.23
N ASN A 179 12.64 -15.92 -2.50
CA ASN A 179 14.10 -15.97 -2.69
C ASN A 179 14.50 -16.69 -3.99
N LEU A 180 13.69 -17.66 -4.43
CA LEU A 180 13.78 -18.25 -5.77
C LEU A 180 13.25 -17.32 -6.89
N LYS A 181 12.86 -16.08 -6.58
CA LYS A 181 12.34 -15.07 -7.51
C LYS A 181 11.10 -15.56 -8.29
N ARG A 182 10.30 -16.46 -7.69
CA ARG A 182 9.08 -16.98 -8.30
C ARG A 182 7.92 -16.01 -8.08
N LYS A 183 7.21 -15.70 -9.17
CA LYS A 183 5.97 -14.89 -9.11
C LYS A 183 4.87 -15.75 -8.51
N THR A 184 4.45 -15.41 -7.31
CA THR A 184 3.47 -16.19 -6.53
C THR A 184 2.24 -15.35 -6.25
N VAL A 185 1.05 -15.90 -6.53
CA VAL A 185 -0.23 -15.29 -6.14
C VAL A 185 -0.77 -16.09 -4.97
N VAL A 186 -1.12 -15.39 -3.89
CA VAL A 186 -1.66 -15.99 -2.66
C VAL A 186 -3.08 -15.50 -2.47
N CYS A 187 -4.00 -16.43 -2.28
CA CYS A 187 -5.41 -16.16 -2.03
C CYS A 187 -5.82 -16.79 -0.71
N ALA A 188 -6.70 -16.14 0.03
CA ALA A 188 -7.37 -16.72 1.19
C ALA A 188 -8.87 -16.34 1.16
N PRO A 189 -9.76 -17.18 1.72
CA PRO A 189 -11.19 -16.86 1.75
C PRO A 189 -11.54 -15.64 2.60
N THR A 190 -10.72 -15.29 3.60
CA THR A 190 -10.98 -14.18 4.52
C THR A 190 -9.84 -13.18 4.56
N ASN A 191 -10.17 -11.91 4.84
CA ASN A 191 -9.19 -10.83 5.00
C ASN A 191 -8.20 -11.12 6.15
N THR A 192 -8.68 -11.66 7.27
CA THR A 192 -7.82 -12.00 8.42
C THR A 192 -6.82 -13.08 8.06
N ALA A 193 -7.22 -14.10 7.28
CA ALA A 193 -6.31 -15.18 6.90
C ALA A 193 -5.18 -14.69 5.99
N ILE A 194 -5.48 -13.84 4.99
CA ILE A 194 -4.42 -13.29 4.12
C ILE A 194 -3.50 -12.34 4.90
N VAL A 195 -4.06 -11.53 5.81
CA VAL A 195 -3.28 -10.64 6.69
C VAL A 195 -2.35 -11.43 7.61
N GLU A 196 -2.80 -12.54 8.19
CA GLU A 196 -1.97 -13.42 9.02
C GLU A 196 -0.82 -14.03 8.21
N VAL A 197 -1.10 -14.56 7.01
CA VAL A 197 -0.06 -15.11 6.11
C VAL A 197 0.96 -14.03 5.75
N THR A 198 0.49 -12.83 5.37
CA THR A 198 1.38 -11.71 5.06
C THR A 198 2.21 -11.32 6.28
N SER A 199 1.62 -11.20 7.47
CA SER A 199 2.34 -10.82 8.69
C SER A 199 3.49 -11.79 8.99
N ARG A 200 3.23 -13.11 8.93
CA ARG A 200 4.28 -14.13 9.14
C ARG A 200 5.36 -14.07 8.07
N LEU A 201 5.00 -13.84 6.81
CA LEU A 201 5.99 -13.67 5.74
C LEU A 201 6.89 -12.45 5.98
N LEU A 202 6.32 -11.33 6.43
CA LEU A 202 7.10 -10.13 6.76
C LEU A 202 8.01 -10.35 7.98
N GLU A 203 7.56 -11.10 8.98
CA GLU A 203 8.41 -11.49 10.12
C GLU A 203 9.61 -12.35 9.70
N LEU A 204 9.42 -13.30 8.78
CA LEU A 204 10.51 -14.09 8.23
C LEU A 204 11.49 -13.21 7.43
N SER A 205 10.97 -12.34 6.57
CA SER A 205 11.78 -11.44 5.75
C SER A 205 12.60 -10.45 6.58
N LYS A 206 12.12 -10.07 7.77
CA LYS A 206 12.86 -9.21 8.71
C LYS A 206 14.04 -9.94 9.34
N LYS A 207 13.83 -11.17 9.82
CA LYS A 207 14.88 -11.94 10.48
C LYS A 207 16.07 -12.22 9.55
N SER A 208 15.81 -12.30 8.25
CA SER A 208 16.84 -12.52 7.24
C SER A 208 17.55 -11.25 6.74
N SER A 209 17.10 -10.04 7.13
CA SER A 209 17.67 -8.80 6.63
C SER A 209 18.20 -7.94 7.76
N GLU A 210 19.43 -7.46 7.62
CA GLU A 210 20.02 -6.45 8.52
C GLU A 210 19.20 -5.15 8.55
N HIS A 211 18.35 -4.93 7.54
CA HIS A 211 17.52 -3.73 7.39
C HIS A 211 16.05 -4.12 7.33
N ALA A 212 15.30 -3.75 8.37
CA ALA A 212 13.99 -4.33 8.69
C ALA A 212 12.90 -4.26 7.60
N THR A 213 13.06 -3.46 6.54
CA THR A 213 12.06 -3.33 5.46
C THR A 213 12.62 -3.55 4.06
N TYR A 214 13.94 -3.78 3.91
CA TYR A 214 14.51 -4.05 2.59
C TYR A 214 13.94 -5.35 2.00
N GLY A 215 13.43 -5.27 0.78
CA GLY A 215 12.78 -6.39 0.09
C GLY A 215 11.26 -6.42 0.20
N PHE A 216 10.64 -5.58 1.04
CA PHE A 216 9.18 -5.44 1.10
C PHE A 216 8.59 -4.97 -0.24
N GLY A 217 9.39 -4.27 -1.06
CA GLY A 217 9.03 -3.89 -2.42
C GLY A 217 8.68 -5.08 -3.34
N ASN A 218 9.09 -6.30 -3.00
CA ASN A 218 8.73 -7.52 -3.74
C ASN A 218 7.39 -8.14 -3.30
N ILE A 219 6.77 -7.63 -2.23
CA ILE A 219 5.53 -8.14 -1.65
C ILE A 219 4.42 -7.10 -1.83
N VAL A 220 3.24 -7.54 -2.29
CA VAL A 220 2.06 -6.69 -2.43
C VAL A 220 0.87 -7.36 -1.75
N LEU A 221 0.25 -6.66 -0.82
CA LEU A 221 -1.03 -6.99 -0.23
C LEU A 221 -2.12 -6.12 -0.87
N ALA A 222 -3.15 -6.75 -1.43
CA ALA A 222 -4.28 -6.05 -2.04
C ALA A 222 -5.60 -6.53 -1.44
N GLY A 223 -6.53 -5.60 -1.22
CA GLY A 223 -7.86 -5.91 -0.71
C GLY A 223 -8.51 -4.73 -0.02
N ASN A 224 -9.57 -5.00 0.74
CA ASN A 224 -10.31 -3.93 1.42
C ASN A 224 -9.57 -3.47 2.68
N ARG A 225 -8.96 -2.28 2.61
CA ARG A 225 -8.19 -1.65 3.70
C ARG A 225 -8.88 -1.71 5.07
N LYS A 226 -10.16 -1.29 5.13
CA LYS A 226 -10.93 -1.24 6.38
C LYS A 226 -11.14 -2.63 6.97
N ARG A 227 -11.55 -3.60 6.16
CA ARG A 227 -11.82 -4.98 6.61
C ARG A 227 -10.56 -5.80 6.93
N MET A 228 -9.40 -5.37 6.44
CA MET A 228 -8.11 -6.00 6.73
C MET A 228 -7.46 -5.47 8.02
N GLY A 229 -7.94 -4.37 8.61
CA GLY A 229 -7.38 -3.84 9.86
C GLY A 229 -5.93 -3.38 9.77
N ILE A 230 -5.45 -2.99 8.59
CA ILE A 230 -4.02 -2.68 8.36
C ILE A 230 -3.54 -1.38 9.03
N GLU A 231 -4.44 -0.56 9.56
CA GLU A 231 -4.10 0.75 10.15
C GLU A 231 -3.19 0.61 11.37
N ASN A 232 -3.35 -0.47 12.13
CA ASN A 232 -2.64 -0.71 13.39
C ASN A 232 -1.25 -1.35 13.20
N ASN A 233 -0.85 -1.71 11.97
CA ASN A 233 0.42 -2.39 11.72
C ASN A 233 1.21 -1.68 10.61
N ALA A 234 2.29 -1.00 11.02
CA ALA A 234 3.17 -0.26 10.10
C ALA A 234 3.67 -1.12 8.93
N TYR A 235 4.11 -2.34 9.21
CA TYR A 235 4.70 -3.22 8.21
C TYR A 235 3.68 -3.72 7.18
N LEU A 236 2.44 -3.99 7.61
CA LEU A 236 1.36 -4.34 6.68
C LEU A 236 1.01 -3.16 5.77
N ARG A 237 1.09 -1.92 6.28
CA ARG A 237 0.90 -0.73 5.44
C ARG A 237 1.99 -0.64 4.37
N ASP A 238 3.24 -0.96 4.70
CA ASP A 238 4.37 -0.84 3.76
C ASP A 238 4.25 -1.76 2.53
N VAL A 239 3.56 -2.90 2.68
CA VAL A 239 3.28 -3.82 1.57
C VAL A 239 1.89 -3.66 0.97
N PHE A 240 1.01 -2.83 1.55
CA PHE A 240 -0.33 -2.63 1.02
C PHE A 240 -0.32 -1.78 -0.26
N LEU A 241 -1.00 -2.26 -1.29
CA LEU A 241 -0.93 -1.70 -2.66
C LEU A 241 -1.16 -0.19 -2.70
N ASP A 242 -2.28 0.31 -2.16
CA ASP A 242 -2.59 1.74 -2.25
C ASP A 242 -1.60 2.61 -1.46
N HIS A 243 -1.07 2.08 -0.35
CA HIS A 243 -0.06 2.81 0.42
C HIS A 243 1.25 2.90 -0.36
N ARG A 244 1.67 1.81 -0.99
CA ARG A 244 2.84 1.77 -1.88
C ARG A 244 2.69 2.72 -3.06
N ILE A 245 1.53 2.76 -3.71
CA ILE A 245 1.25 3.70 -4.80
C ILE A 245 1.42 5.15 -4.30
N SER A 246 0.86 5.48 -3.13
CA SER A 246 1.02 6.81 -2.53
C SER A 246 2.49 7.16 -2.26
N LYS A 247 3.25 6.22 -1.69
CA LYS A 247 4.66 6.39 -1.36
C LYS A 247 5.55 6.55 -2.59
N LEU A 248 5.39 5.67 -3.57
CA LEU A 248 6.09 5.75 -4.85
C LEU A 248 5.71 7.03 -5.61
N GLY A 249 4.45 7.44 -5.59
CA GLY A 249 4.00 8.70 -6.18
C GLY A 249 4.69 9.93 -5.57
N LYS A 250 4.88 9.95 -4.24
CA LYS A 250 5.65 11.00 -3.56
C LYS A 250 7.11 10.98 -3.95
N LEU A 251 7.74 9.80 -3.98
CA LEU A 251 9.13 9.63 -4.41
C LEU A 251 9.36 10.13 -5.84
N SER A 252 8.44 9.84 -6.75
CA SER A 252 8.50 10.21 -8.17
C SER A 252 7.99 11.62 -8.49
N SER A 253 7.56 12.40 -7.50
CA SER A 253 7.10 13.78 -7.70
C SER A 253 8.20 14.66 -8.29
N LYS A 254 7.92 15.34 -9.40
CA LYS A 254 8.88 16.25 -10.05
C LYS A 254 9.22 17.47 -9.18
N TYR A 255 8.27 17.92 -8.36
CA TYR A 255 8.39 19.17 -7.60
C TYR A 255 8.91 18.97 -6.18
N SER A 256 8.67 17.78 -5.59
CA SER A 256 8.94 17.53 -4.18
C SER A 256 9.49 16.14 -3.91
N GLY A 257 9.74 15.32 -4.93
CA GLY A 257 10.19 13.94 -4.78
C GLY A 257 11.67 13.81 -4.39
N TRP A 258 12.14 12.57 -4.31
CA TRP A 258 13.45 12.25 -3.75
C TRP A 258 14.59 13.00 -4.46
N LYS A 259 14.55 13.03 -5.81
CA LYS A 259 15.57 13.66 -6.63
C LYS A 259 15.66 15.16 -6.33
N ARG A 260 14.51 15.83 -6.29
CA ARG A 260 14.45 17.26 -6.00
C ARG A 260 14.89 17.59 -4.57
N SER A 261 14.53 16.72 -3.62
CA SER A 261 14.97 16.83 -2.23
C SER A 261 16.49 16.70 -2.11
N LEU A 262 17.09 15.73 -2.81
CA LEU A 262 18.52 15.52 -2.83
C LEU A 262 19.25 16.72 -3.47
N GLU A 263 18.79 17.19 -4.63
CA GLU A 263 19.35 18.38 -5.29
C GLU A 263 19.29 19.62 -4.38
N SER A 264 18.16 19.83 -3.68
CA SER A 264 18.01 20.96 -2.75
C SER A 264 18.92 20.86 -1.53
N PHE A 265 19.20 19.63 -1.07
CA PHE A 265 20.12 19.39 0.03
C PHE A 265 21.57 19.60 -0.40
N ILE A 266 21.96 19.11 -1.57
CA ILE A 266 23.29 19.35 -2.15
C ILE A 266 23.51 20.85 -2.36
N ASP A 267 22.57 21.55 -3.01
CA ASP A 267 22.68 23.00 -3.26
C ASP A 267 22.70 23.81 -1.94
N PHE A 268 22.03 23.32 -0.89
CA PHE A 268 22.18 23.89 0.45
C PHE A 268 23.61 23.76 0.96
N LEU A 269 24.17 22.55 0.95
CA LEU A 269 25.52 22.30 1.47
C LEU A 269 26.59 23.08 0.70
N GLU A 270 26.51 23.09 -0.64
CA GLU A 270 27.49 23.75 -1.51
C GLU A 270 27.41 25.28 -1.45
N LYS A 271 26.21 25.85 -1.30
CA LYS A 271 25.96 27.31 -1.39
C LYS A 271 25.40 27.90 -0.11
N THR A 272 25.79 27.35 1.04
CA THR A 272 25.23 27.71 2.36
C THR A 272 25.29 29.23 2.60
N ASP A 273 26.46 29.86 2.41
CA ASP A 273 26.66 31.29 2.65
C ASP A 273 25.83 32.18 1.72
N ALA A 274 25.80 31.86 0.43
CA ALA A 274 25.03 32.61 -0.56
C ALA A 274 23.52 32.52 -0.27
N ARG A 275 23.03 31.33 0.08
CA ARG A 275 21.62 31.11 0.47
C ARG A 275 21.26 31.86 1.75
N TYR A 276 22.17 31.93 2.73
CA TYR A 276 21.93 32.73 3.94
C TYR A 276 21.83 34.23 3.62
N LYS A 277 22.73 34.77 2.80
CA LYS A 277 22.67 36.18 2.38
C LYS A 277 21.34 36.50 1.69
N GLN A 278 20.91 35.67 0.75
CA GLN A 278 19.61 35.79 0.07
C GLN A 278 18.43 35.69 1.05
N TYR A 279 18.52 34.80 2.05
CA TYR A 279 17.48 34.64 3.07
C TYR A 279 17.37 35.91 3.95
N VAL A 280 18.49 36.48 4.37
CA VAL A 280 18.54 37.72 5.14
C VAL A 280 18.01 38.91 4.31
N GLU A 281 18.41 39.02 3.05
CA GLU A 281 17.90 40.04 2.13
C GLU A 281 16.37 39.93 1.94
N ALA A 282 15.86 38.72 1.73
CA ALA A 282 14.42 38.48 1.56
C ALA A 282 13.60 38.84 2.82
N ILE A 283 14.14 38.63 4.03
CA ILE A 283 13.47 39.05 5.27
C ILE A 283 13.43 40.59 5.34
N LYS A 284 14.55 41.26 5.08
CA LYS A 284 14.63 42.73 5.10
C LYS A 284 13.71 43.37 4.07
N GLU A 285 13.61 42.79 2.88
CA GLU A 285 12.66 43.25 1.85
C GLU A 285 11.21 43.04 2.29
N ALA A 286 10.89 41.91 2.92
CA ALA A 286 9.55 41.64 3.43
C ALA A 286 9.14 42.57 4.58
N GLU A 287 10.08 42.95 5.45
CA GLU A 287 9.88 43.97 6.51
C GLU A 287 9.59 45.33 5.89
N LYS A 288 10.41 45.78 4.94
CA LYS A 288 10.19 47.05 4.25
C LYS A 288 8.81 47.12 3.57
N ASN A 289 8.40 46.03 2.91
CA ASN A 289 7.09 45.95 2.26
C ASN A 289 5.92 45.93 3.26
N LYS A 290 6.13 45.43 4.50
CA LYS A 290 5.13 45.49 5.58
C LYS A 290 5.00 46.90 6.16
N GLU A 291 6.10 47.61 6.37
CA GLU A 291 6.10 49.01 6.83
C GLU A 291 5.39 49.94 5.83
N GLU A 292 5.55 49.69 4.52
CA GLU A 292 4.84 50.43 3.47
C GLU A 292 3.33 50.09 3.41
N ALA A 293 2.91 48.92 3.90
CA ALA A 293 1.51 48.46 3.90
C ALA A 293 0.74 48.77 5.21
N GLU A 294 1.41 48.78 6.36
CA GLU A 294 0.82 49.00 7.69
C GLU A 294 1.05 50.43 8.19
N SER A 295 0.42 51.41 7.53
CA SER A 295 0.37 52.79 8.03
C SER A 295 -0.55 52.99 9.26
N LYS A 296 -1.18 51.94 9.82
CA LYS A 296 -2.03 52.03 11.03
C LYS A 296 -2.15 50.70 11.80
N LYS A 297 -1.24 50.42 12.73
CA LYS A 297 -1.51 49.99 14.14
C LYS A 297 -0.22 49.52 14.82
N GLU A 298 0.00 50.06 16.01
CA GLU A 298 1.13 49.76 16.90
C GLU A 298 1.08 48.30 17.39
N GLN A 299 2.08 47.53 16.98
CA GLN A 299 2.92 46.65 17.80
C GLN A 299 4.02 46.12 16.86
N GLU A 300 5.20 46.76 16.89
CA GLU A 300 6.40 46.28 16.19
C GLU A 300 6.82 44.93 16.76
N GLU A 301 6.36 43.84 16.16
CA GLU A 301 6.94 42.53 16.36
C GLU A 301 8.28 42.52 15.61
N VAL A 302 9.37 42.85 16.30
CA VAL A 302 10.73 42.82 15.74
C VAL A 302 11.00 41.40 15.24
N VAL A 303 11.06 41.23 13.91
CA VAL A 303 11.37 39.93 13.31
C VAL A 303 12.86 39.66 13.55
N GLU A 304 13.15 38.83 14.54
CA GLU A 304 14.52 38.46 14.88
C GLU A 304 15.11 37.61 13.73
N ILE A 305 16.01 38.21 12.95
CA ILE A 305 16.71 37.51 11.86
C ILE A 305 17.60 36.42 12.48
N PRO A 306 17.39 35.14 12.14
CA PRO A 306 18.18 34.04 12.69
C PRO A 306 19.67 34.25 12.40
N THR A 307 20.53 33.88 13.36
CA THR A 307 21.98 33.88 13.07
C THR A 307 22.30 32.87 11.97
N PHE A 308 23.50 32.96 11.37
CA PHE A 308 23.94 32.00 10.36
C PHE A 308 23.87 30.57 10.89
N GLU A 309 24.29 30.33 12.15
CA GLU A 309 24.25 29.00 12.76
C GLU A 309 22.80 28.50 12.96
N GLU A 310 21.89 29.38 13.38
CA GLU A 310 20.48 29.05 13.56
C GLU A 310 19.80 28.73 12.22
N TYR A 311 20.11 29.51 11.18
CA TYR A 311 19.67 29.25 9.80
C TYR A 311 20.16 27.90 9.29
N VAL A 312 21.46 27.61 9.44
CA VAL A 312 22.07 26.34 9.01
C VAL A 312 21.38 25.17 9.71
N LYS A 313 21.19 25.25 11.03
CA LYS A 313 20.52 24.21 11.81
C LYS A 313 19.09 23.99 11.35
N MET A 314 18.31 25.06 11.15
CA MET A 314 16.92 24.99 10.71
C MET A 314 16.82 24.34 9.32
N LYS A 315 17.62 24.80 8.34
CA LYS A 315 17.57 24.30 6.96
C LYS A 315 18.12 22.89 6.85
N PHE A 316 19.22 22.57 7.52
CA PHE A 316 19.78 21.23 7.56
C PHE A 316 18.77 20.23 8.13
N ASN A 317 18.09 20.57 9.23
CA ASN A 317 17.07 19.70 9.82
C ASN A 317 15.88 19.49 8.90
N GLY A 318 15.34 20.55 8.31
CA GLY A 318 14.18 20.45 7.41
C GLY A 318 14.48 19.61 6.17
N LEU A 319 15.56 19.92 5.47
CA LEU A 319 15.95 19.21 4.24
C LEU A 319 16.44 17.79 4.52
N GLY A 320 17.25 17.62 5.58
CA GLY A 320 17.80 16.34 6.00
C GLY A 320 16.70 15.36 6.39
N LYS A 321 15.73 15.77 7.23
CA LYS A 321 14.62 14.90 7.66
C LYS A 321 13.79 14.41 6.48
N GLN A 322 13.52 15.29 5.51
CA GLN A 322 12.78 14.89 4.30
C GLN A 322 13.55 13.89 3.47
N LEU A 323 14.86 14.10 3.31
CA LEU A 323 15.74 13.20 2.57
C LEU A 323 15.82 11.82 3.22
N GLU A 324 15.96 11.74 4.54
CA GLU A 324 15.99 10.47 5.29
C GLU A 324 14.71 9.65 5.07
N ILE A 325 13.54 10.30 5.11
CA ILE A 325 12.26 9.64 4.82
C ILE A 325 12.30 9.03 3.41
N TYR A 326 12.81 9.76 2.43
CA TYR A 326 12.92 9.24 1.06
C TYR A 326 13.92 8.11 0.92
N MET A 327 15.05 8.14 1.64
CA MET A 327 16.00 7.02 1.66
C MET A 327 15.32 5.74 2.17
N VAL A 328 14.53 5.84 3.25
CA VAL A 328 13.74 4.70 3.79
C VAL A 328 12.70 4.22 2.81
N ASP A 329 11.91 5.14 2.25
CA ASP A 329 10.84 4.82 1.30
C ASP A 329 11.40 4.15 0.03
N LEU A 330 12.61 4.54 -0.43
CA LEU A 330 13.30 3.92 -1.57
C LEU A 330 13.57 2.43 -1.32
N TYR A 331 14.32 2.07 -0.28
CA TYR A 331 14.67 0.66 -0.04
C TYR A 331 13.51 -0.18 0.50
N THR A 332 12.47 0.45 1.04
CA THR A 332 11.25 -0.24 1.51
C THR A 332 10.32 -0.58 0.35
N HIS A 333 10.04 0.37 -0.54
CA HIS A 333 8.96 0.22 -1.53
C HIS A 333 9.44 -0.11 -2.95
N LEU A 334 10.71 0.11 -3.29
CA LEU A 334 11.27 -0.35 -4.56
C LEU A 334 11.53 -1.86 -4.51
N PRO A 335 11.11 -2.62 -5.54
CA PRO A 335 11.52 -4.02 -5.67
C PRO A 335 13.04 -4.15 -5.71
N LYS A 336 13.58 -5.27 -5.23
CA LYS A 336 15.03 -5.58 -5.25
C LYS A 336 15.66 -5.52 -6.64
N PHE A 337 14.85 -5.59 -7.70
CA PHE A 337 15.30 -5.42 -9.07
C PHE A 337 15.71 -3.97 -9.40
N PHE A 338 15.13 -2.99 -8.72
CA PHE A 338 15.39 -1.56 -8.95
C PHE A 338 16.39 -0.95 -7.95
N ILE A 339 16.65 -1.63 -6.84
CA ILE A 339 17.60 -1.18 -5.83
C ILE A 339 18.38 -2.38 -5.29
N SER A 340 19.69 -2.40 -5.51
CA SER A 340 20.57 -3.47 -5.08
C SER A 340 20.85 -3.39 -3.58
N TYR A 341 21.36 -4.46 -2.98
CA TYR A 341 21.77 -4.43 -1.56
C TYR A 341 22.87 -3.40 -1.32
N GLU A 342 23.86 -3.32 -2.22
CA GLU A 342 24.97 -2.35 -2.17
C GLU A 342 24.47 -0.90 -2.21
N ASP A 343 23.42 -0.62 -2.97
CA ASP A 343 22.81 0.72 -2.99
C ASP A 343 22.11 1.04 -1.66
N VAL A 344 21.46 0.04 -1.05
CA VAL A 344 20.84 0.20 0.28
C VAL A 344 21.88 0.47 1.35
N GLU A 345 23.02 -0.23 1.35
CA GLU A 345 24.12 0.02 2.28
C GLU A 345 24.64 1.46 2.15
N LYS A 346 24.81 1.96 0.91
CA LYS A 346 25.19 3.35 0.65
C LYS A 346 24.15 4.34 1.16
N LEU A 347 22.86 4.08 0.95
CA LEU A 347 21.78 4.95 1.46
C LEU A 347 21.79 5.01 2.99
N ILE A 348 22.07 3.89 3.65
CA ILE A 348 22.12 3.82 5.12
C ILE A 348 23.35 4.55 5.66
N ALA A 349 24.51 4.35 5.05
CA ALA A 349 25.71 5.09 5.41
C ALA A 349 25.50 6.60 5.23
N ALA A 350 24.87 7.02 4.12
CA ALA A 350 24.53 8.42 3.88
C ALA A 350 23.55 8.96 4.94
N ARG A 351 22.53 8.18 5.28
CA ARG A 351 21.58 8.53 6.35
C ARG A 351 22.26 8.72 7.70
N GLN A 352 23.13 7.78 8.10
CA GLN A 352 23.90 7.88 9.34
C GLN A 352 24.82 9.09 9.35
N ALA A 353 25.40 9.46 8.20
CA ALA A 353 26.21 10.68 8.09
C ALA A 353 25.36 11.94 8.32
N VAL A 354 24.15 12.00 7.75
CA VAL A 354 23.20 13.11 7.99
C VAL A 354 22.81 13.20 9.48
N GLU A 355 22.55 12.06 10.12
CA GLU A 355 22.24 11.99 11.56
C GLU A 355 23.42 12.52 12.41
N ARG A 356 24.66 12.10 12.14
CA ARG A 356 25.84 12.59 12.86
C ARG A 356 26.06 14.10 12.71
N VAL A 357 25.88 14.65 11.51
CA VAL A 357 26.01 16.10 11.28
C VAL A 357 24.90 16.84 12.01
N ARG A 358 23.67 16.30 12.03
CA ARG A 358 22.56 16.88 12.81
C ARG A 358 22.91 16.96 14.28
N ASP A 359 23.42 15.88 14.86
CA ASP A 359 23.78 15.82 16.28
C ASP A 359 24.89 16.83 16.60
N PHE A 360 25.93 16.89 15.75
CA PHE A 360 26.98 17.90 15.85
C PHE A 360 26.45 19.34 15.82
N LEU A 361 25.49 19.64 14.94
CA LEU A 361 24.85 20.96 14.86
C LEU A 361 23.96 21.24 16.09
N GLN A 362 23.42 20.22 16.74
CA GLN A 362 22.65 20.39 17.98
C GLN A 362 23.56 20.74 19.17
N GLU A 363 24.67 20.01 19.33
CA GLU A 363 25.58 20.17 20.48
C GLU A 363 26.33 21.51 20.48
N ASN A 364 26.75 22.00 19.31
CA ASN A 364 27.66 23.14 19.24
C ASN A 364 26.98 24.53 19.30
N VAL A 365 25.66 24.61 19.15
CA VAL A 365 24.93 25.88 19.26
C VAL A 365 24.70 26.27 20.73
N PHE A 366 24.59 25.30 21.64
CA PHE A 366 24.38 25.58 23.08
C PHE A 366 25.64 26.12 23.78
N LYS A 367 26.85 25.78 23.31
CA LYS A 367 28.10 26.24 23.93
C LYS A 367 28.33 27.75 23.81
N LYS A 368 27.72 28.44 22.82
CA LYS A 368 27.84 29.89 22.66
C LYS A 368 26.88 30.71 23.54
N ARG A 369 25.83 30.12 24.12
CA ARG A 369 24.89 30.84 25.01
C ARG A 369 25.30 30.89 26.49
N SER A 370 26.32 30.12 26.91
CA SER A 370 26.85 30.15 28.29
C SER A 370 28.00 31.14 28.54
N TYR A 371 28.35 31.96 27.55
CA TYR A 371 29.28 33.08 27.71
C TYR A 371 28.57 34.38 27.34
N LYS A 372 27.67 34.85 28.20
CA LYS A 372 27.22 36.24 28.24
C LYS A 372 27.00 36.65 29.68
#